data_AF-A0A194VTQ5-F1
#
_entry.id   AF-A0A194VTQ5-F1
#
_cell.length_a   1.000
_cell.length_b   1.000
_cell.length_c   1.000
_cell.angle_alpha   90.00
_cell.angle_beta   90.00
_cell.angle_gamma   90.00
#
_symmetry.space_group_name_H-M   'P 1'
#
loop_
_entity.id
_entity.type
_entity.pdbx_description
1 polymer ?
#
loop_
_entity_poly.entity_id
_entity_poly.type
_entity_poly.pdbx_seq_one_letter_code
_entity_poly.pdbx_strand_id
1 'polypeptide(L)'
;MLATIPAVVIAAATFLGAAQGCSVVSGVKVTYYGAPDNDPPGDATAYDCGGRNYHAGGVGTYANPLTFATAPGEYNECEIVYLPYMKKYVRMEDYCEACYEDYESGIKHIDIWTGSSTSGGDAQIQCEDDLTPDNVQSVIRSPATTLAVNTAALWDGTTCHTEDVYPTYKVSSSERLRILISSLNTRRFYTHLEAILHHRCDYNLNLNLNLNCGHIDSHLPDWLLLVGALRRLLLQDI
;
A
#
# COMPACT_ATOMS: atom_id res chain seq x y z
N MET A 1 -16.66 -52.99 -38.17
CA MET A 1 -17.07 -51.97 -37.18
C MET A 1 -15.82 -51.16 -36.82
N LEU A 2 -15.64 -49.98 -37.41
CA LEU A 2 -14.57 -49.06 -37.03
C LEU A 2 -15.06 -48.22 -35.84
N ALA A 3 -14.39 -48.32 -34.70
CA ALA A 3 -14.67 -47.50 -33.53
C ALA A 3 -13.91 -46.17 -33.67
N THR A 4 -14.64 -45.07 -33.82
CA THR A 4 -14.11 -43.70 -33.78
C THR A 4 -13.86 -43.30 -32.33
N ILE A 5 -12.61 -43.03 -31.98
CA ILE A 5 -12.22 -42.47 -30.68
C ILE A 5 -12.40 -40.95 -30.75
N PRO A 6 -13.21 -40.31 -29.88
CA PRO A 6 -13.32 -38.87 -29.86
C PRO A 6 -12.03 -38.27 -29.27
N ALA A 7 -11.39 -37.37 -30.01
CA ALA A 7 -10.29 -36.56 -29.52
C ALA A 7 -10.83 -35.58 -28.47
N VAL A 8 -10.51 -35.81 -27.20
CA VAL A 8 -10.79 -34.86 -26.12
C VAL A 8 -9.78 -33.72 -26.23
N VAL A 9 -10.23 -32.57 -26.74
CA VAL A 9 -9.46 -31.33 -26.73
C VAL A 9 -9.55 -30.74 -25.32
N ILE A 10 -8.50 -30.93 -24.52
CA ILE A 10 -8.34 -30.22 -23.24
C ILE A 10 -7.89 -28.80 -23.58
N ALA A 11 -8.82 -27.85 -23.57
CA ALA A 11 -8.50 -26.44 -23.60
C ALA A 11 -7.91 -26.06 -22.23
N ALA A 12 -6.59 -26.02 -22.14
CA ALA A 12 -5.90 -25.44 -20.99
C ALA A 12 -6.10 -23.92 -21.02
N ALA A 13 -7.09 -23.42 -20.27
CA ALA A 13 -7.25 -22.01 -20.02
C ALA A 13 -6.09 -21.54 -19.13
N THR A 14 -5.08 -20.94 -19.74
CA THR A 14 -4.01 -20.24 -19.02
C THR A 14 -4.60 -18.97 -18.40
N PHE A 15 -4.91 -19.02 -17.11
CA PHE A 15 -5.18 -17.82 -16.32
C PHE A 15 -3.88 -17.00 -16.21
N LEU A 16 -3.69 -16.06 -17.13
CA LEU A 16 -2.71 -15.00 -17.02
C LEU A 16 -3.25 -13.94 -16.05
N GLY A 17 -3.26 -14.27 -14.75
CA GLY A 17 -3.37 -13.23 -13.73
C GLY A 17 -2.08 -12.42 -13.75
N ALA A 18 -2.12 -11.21 -14.31
CA ALA A 18 -1.01 -10.28 -14.14
C ALA A 18 -0.89 -10.01 -12.64
N ALA A 19 0.20 -10.47 -12.02
CA ALA A 19 0.56 -10.02 -10.69
C ALA A 19 0.74 -8.50 -10.77
N GLN A 20 -0.20 -7.74 -10.18
CA GLN A 20 -0.05 -6.30 -10.11
C GLN A 20 1.21 -6.02 -9.28
N GLY A 21 2.18 -5.36 -9.91
CA GLY A 21 3.40 -4.95 -9.25
C GLY A 21 3.08 -3.99 -8.10
N CYS A 22 3.89 -4.02 -7.06
CA CYS A 22 3.72 -3.10 -5.96
C CYS A 22 3.89 -1.65 -6.48
N SER A 23 2.99 -0.75 -6.08
CA SER A 23 3.01 0.65 -6.52
C SER A 23 2.63 1.60 -5.40
N VAL A 24 3.12 2.84 -5.50
CA VAL A 24 2.82 3.90 -4.53
C VAL A 24 1.89 4.92 -5.17
N VAL A 25 0.69 5.05 -4.64
CA VAL A 25 -0.24 6.13 -4.94
C VAL A 25 0.06 7.28 -3.98
N SER A 26 0.27 8.48 -4.50
CA SER A 26 0.48 9.68 -3.69
C SER A 26 -0.67 10.67 -3.88
N GLY A 27 -0.82 11.60 -2.94
CA GLY A 27 -1.86 12.63 -2.99
C GLY A 27 -3.25 12.10 -2.63
N VAL A 28 -3.33 11.17 -1.68
CA VAL A 28 -4.60 10.59 -1.21
C VAL A 28 -5.07 11.38 0.01
N LYS A 29 -6.23 12.02 -0.06
CA LYS A 29 -6.92 12.56 1.12
C LYS A 29 -7.36 11.39 2.00
N VAL A 30 -7.18 11.52 3.31
CA VAL A 30 -7.58 10.49 4.27
C VAL A 30 -8.43 11.15 5.34
N THR A 31 -9.59 10.58 5.59
CA THR A 31 -10.43 10.85 6.77
C THR A 31 -10.62 9.57 7.57
N TYR A 32 -11.38 9.67 8.65
CA TYR A 32 -11.76 8.54 9.49
C TYR A 32 -13.26 8.54 9.73
N TYR A 33 -13.81 7.35 9.93
CA TYR A 33 -15.22 7.14 10.28
C TYR A 33 -15.36 6.04 11.34
N GLY A 34 -16.54 5.93 11.92
CA GLY A 34 -16.82 5.00 13.00
C GLY A 34 -18.28 4.56 13.03
N ALA A 35 -18.61 3.74 14.02
CA ALA A 35 -19.98 3.30 14.22
C ALA A 35 -21.01 4.45 14.40
N PRO A 36 -20.68 5.63 14.99
CA PRO A 36 -21.65 6.71 15.15
C PRO A 36 -22.11 7.37 13.84
N ASP A 37 -21.22 7.50 12.86
CA ASP A 37 -21.42 8.31 11.65
C ASP A 37 -21.45 7.49 10.35
N ASN A 38 -21.13 6.19 10.42
CA ASN A 38 -21.43 5.25 9.34
C ASN A 38 -22.93 5.29 8.97
N ASP A 39 -23.27 5.05 7.70
CA ASP A 39 -24.65 5.09 7.21
C ASP A 39 -25.07 3.75 6.56
N PRO A 40 -25.94 2.95 7.22
CA PRO A 40 -26.57 3.20 8.51
C PRO A 40 -25.59 3.07 9.70
N PRO A 41 -25.87 3.68 10.86
CA PRO A 41 -25.00 3.61 12.03
C PRO A 41 -24.69 2.17 12.47
N GLY A 42 -23.43 1.93 12.80
CA GLY A 42 -22.90 0.61 13.14
C GLY A 42 -21.69 0.23 12.29
N ASP A 43 -21.40 -1.06 12.21
CA ASP A 43 -20.24 -1.60 11.50
C ASP A 43 -20.59 -2.24 10.15
N ALA A 44 -21.78 -2.02 9.61
CA ALA A 44 -22.16 -2.58 8.32
C ALA A 44 -21.24 -2.04 7.21
N THR A 45 -20.87 -2.91 6.26
CA THR A 45 -20.06 -2.53 5.09
C THR A 45 -20.76 -2.88 3.79
N ALA A 46 -20.47 -2.14 2.72
CA ALA A 46 -21.02 -2.39 1.39
C ALA A 46 -20.61 -3.75 0.78
N TYR A 47 -19.41 -4.25 1.11
CA TYR A 47 -18.83 -5.45 0.52
C TYR A 47 -18.48 -6.50 1.59
N ASP A 48 -18.74 -7.78 1.29
CA ASP A 48 -18.33 -8.90 2.14
C ASP A 48 -16.94 -9.40 1.75
N CYS A 49 -15.95 -9.01 2.55
CA CYS A 49 -14.56 -9.33 2.32
C CYS A 49 -13.98 -10.15 3.48
N GLY A 50 -13.16 -11.15 3.14
CA GLY A 50 -12.42 -11.96 4.10
C GLY A 50 -13.27 -12.69 5.13
N GLY A 51 -14.54 -12.99 4.83
CA GLY A 51 -15.45 -13.76 5.68
C GLY A 51 -15.96 -12.99 6.90
N ARG A 52 -16.06 -11.65 6.80
CA ARG A 52 -16.58 -10.79 7.88
C ARG A 52 -18.10 -10.65 7.85
N ASN A 53 -18.78 -11.16 6.83
CA ASN A 53 -20.23 -11.09 6.66
C ASN A 53 -20.75 -9.64 6.68
N TYR A 54 -20.13 -8.76 5.89
CA TYR A 54 -20.50 -7.33 5.78
C TYR A 54 -20.29 -6.51 7.07
N HIS A 55 -19.23 -6.82 7.82
CA HIS A 55 -18.87 -6.07 9.04
C HIS A 55 -17.45 -5.50 8.97
N ALA A 56 -17.33 -4.21 9.30
CA ALA A 56 -16.09 -3.48 9.42
C ALA A 56 -15.26 -3.99 10.61
N GLY A 57 -13.94 -3.83 10.54
CA GLY A 57 -13.04 -4.17 11.63
C GLY A 57 -11.64 -4.48 11.15
N GLY A 58 -10.99 -5.41 11.87
CA GLY A 58 -9.59 -5.74 11.67
C GLY A 58 -8.65 -4.89 12.50
N VAL A 59 -7.37 -5.29 12.54
CA VAL A 59 -6.35 -4.68 13.41
C VAL A 59 -5.19 -4.08 12.63
N GLY A 60 -5.25 -4.14 11.30
CA GLY A 60 -4.23 -3.54 10.42
C GLY A 60 -3.08 -4.47 10.02
N THR A 61 -3.19 -5.79 10.24
CA THR A 61 -2.21 -6.76 9.71
C THR A 61 -2.61 -7.21 8.30
N TYR A 62 -1.70 -7.78 7.50
CA TYR A 62 -2.08 -8.27 6.16
C TYR A 62 -3.18 -9.35 6.20
N ALA A 63 -3.14 -10.23 7.22
CA ALA A 63 -4.13 -11.29 7.40
C ALA A 63 -5.44 -10.79 8.02
N ASN A 64 -5.41 -9.66 8.74
CA ASN A 64 -6.57 -9.04 9.35
C ASN A 64 -6.53 -7.51 9.12
N PRO A 65 -6.70 -7.07 7.86
CA PRO A 65 -6.54 -5.67 7.47
C PRO A 65 -7.66 -4.83 8.06
N LEU A 66 -7.37 -3.58 8.40
CA LEU A 66 -8.39 -2.66 8.90
C LEU A 66 -9.32 -2.23 7.75
N THR A 67 -10.60 -2.05 8.00
CA THR A 67 -11.56 -1.61 6.98
C THR A 67 -11.27 -0.18 6.51
N PHE A 68 -11.46 0.07 5.21
CA PHE A 68 -11.64 1.43 4.69
C PHE A 68 -12.75 1.50 3.65
N ALA A 69 -13.30 2.70 3.51
CA ALA A 69 -14.30 3.08 2.52
C ALA A 69 -13.71 4.04 1.48
N THR A 70 -14.25 4.02 0.26
CA THR A 70 -13.85 4.92 -0.83
C THR A 70 -14.90 4.90 -1.95
N ALA A 71 -14.65 5.63 -3.03
CA ALA A 71 -15.47 5.60 -4.24
C ALA A 71 -15.36 4.26 -4.99
N PRO A 72 -16.47 3.72 -5.54
CA PRO A 72 -16.40 2.57 -6.44
C PRO A 72 -15.48 2.85 -7.63
N GLY A 73 -14.48 1.99 -7.83
CA GLY A 73 -13.52 2.10 -8.93
C GLY A 73 -12.24 2.88 -8.60
N GLU A 74 -12.15 3.59 -7.47
CA GLU A 74 -10.87 4.16 -7.01
C GLU A 74 -9.88 3.03 -6.62
N TYR A 75 -10.40 2.05 -5.88
CA TYR A 75 -9.72 0.79 -5.53
C TYR A 75 -10.63 -0.40 -5.90
N ASN A 76 -10.05 -1.59 -6.06
CA ASN A 76 -10.86 -2.78 -6.32
C ASN A 76 -11.56 -3.21 -5.02
N GLU A 77 -12.76 -3.78 -5.15
CA GLU A 77 -13.45 -4.43 -4.03
C GLU A 77 -12.54 -5.47 -3.36
N CYS A 78 -12.52 -5.45 -2.02
CA CYS A 78 -11.67 -6.31 -1.18
C CYS A 78 -10.16 -6.15 -1.38
N GLU A 79 -9.70 -5.10 -2.08
CA GLU A 79 -8.28 -4.85 -2.27
C GLU A 79 -7.58 -4.52 -0.95
N ILE A 80 -6.46 -5.22 -0.68
CA ILE A 80 -5.58 -4.92 0.45
C ILE A 80 -4.49 -3.95 0.00
N VAL A 81 -4.41 -2.81 0.68
CA VAL A 81 -3.36 -1.80 0.50
C VAL A 81 -2.67 -1.53 1.84
N TYR A 82 -1.58 -0.79 1.84
CA TYR A 82 -0.85 -0.44 3.06
C TYR A 82 -0.68 1.07 3.17
N LEU A 83 -0.98 1.63 4.35
CA LEU A 83 -0.82 3.03 4.68
C LEU A 83 0.43 3.18 5.54
N PRO A 84 1.55 3.68 4.99
CA PRO A 84 2.81 3.75 5.72
C PRO A 84 2.75 4.66 6.94
N TYR A 85 1.96 5.74 6.87
CA TYR A 85 1.83 6.69 7.98
C TYR A 85 1.09 6.08 9.18
N MET A 86 0.27 5.05 8.99
CA MET A 86 -0.37 4.30 10.09
C MET A 86 0.39 3.01 10.44
N LYS A 87 1.28 2.57 9.56
CA LYS A 87 1.84 1.22 9.54
C LYS A 87 0.75 0.15 9.62
N LYS A 88 -0.30 0.29 8.80
CA LYS A 88 -1.42 -0.66 8.76
C LYS A 88 -1.73 -1.09 7.33
N TYR A 89 -2.09 -2.35 7.18
CA TYR A 89 -2.81 -2.83 6.02
C TYR A 89 -4.29 -2.51 6.17
N VAL A 90 -4.90 -1.99 5.12
CA VAL A 90 -6.33 -1.73 5.07
C VAL A 90 -6.94 -2.46 3.88
N ARG A 91 -8.24 -2.76 3.96
CA ARG A 91 -8.99 -3.44 2.90
C ARG A 91 -10.21 -2.62 2.49
N MET A 92 -10.42 -2.49 1.17
CA MET A 92 -11.57 -1.77 0.62
C MET A 92 -12.80 -2.65 0.84
N GLU A 93 -13.63 -2.30 1.81
CA GLU A 93 -14.81 -3.10 2.17
C GLU A 93 -16.09 -2.28 2.15
N ASP A 94 -16.00 -0.96 2.01
CA ASP A 94 -17.14 -0.09 2.20
C ASP A 94 -17.22 1.07 1.20
N TYR A 95 -18.40 1.68 1.13
CA TYR A 95 -18.72 2.83 0.30
C TYR A 95 -18.68 4.11 1.12
N CYS A 96 -18.22 5.21 0.50
CA CYS A 96 -18.21 6.53 1.12
C CYS A 96 -18.70 7.57 0.09
N GLU A 97 -19.83 8.23 0.37
CA GLU A 97 -20.45 9.22 -0.53
C GLU A 97 -19.53 10.42 -0.77
N ALA A 98 -18.98 11.01 0.31
CA ALA A 98 -18.05 12.13 0.18
C ALA A 98 -16.78 11.75 -0.60
N CYS A 99 -16.33 10.50 -0.49
CA CYS A 99 -15.21 9.97 -1.26
C CYS A 99 -15.57 9.83 -2.74
N TYR A 100 -16.79 9.41 -3.04
CA TYR A 100 -17.32 9.34 -4.40
C TYR A 100 -17.39 10.72 -5.07
N GLU A 101 -17.93 11.72 -4.39
CA GLU A 101 -17.99 13.10 -4.89
C GLU A 101 -16.58 13.69 -5.14
N ASP A 102 -15.66 13.45 -4.21
CA ASP A 102 -14.24 13.82 -4.35
C ASP A 102 -13.61 13.12 -5.56
N TYR A 103 -13.86 11.82 -5.74
CA TYR A 103 -13.30 11.02 -6.83
C TYR A 103 -13.82 11.45 -8.20
N GLU A 104 -15.11 11.75 -8.33
CA GLU A 104 -15.70 12.34 -9.55
C GLU A 104 -15.08 13.71 -9.88
N SER A 105 -14.59 14.41 -8.86
CA SER A 105 -13.87 15.68 -8.99
C SER A 105 -12.35 15.52 -9.19
N GLY A 106 -11.85 14.28 -9.30
CA GLY A 106 -10.44 13.95 -9.50
C GLY A 106 -9.58 13.96 -8.23
N ILE A 107 -10.20 13.98 -7.05
CA ILE A 107 -9.54 13.92 -5.74
C ILE A 107 -9.61 12.47 -5.24
N LYS A 108 -8.45 11.89 -4.93
CA LYS A 108 -8.39 10.54 -4.32
C LYS A 108 -8.72 10.64 -2.85
N HIS A 109 -9.69 9.88 -2.37
CA HIS A 109 -10.17 9.98 -1.00
C HIS A 109 -10.51 8.61 -0.43
N ILE A 110 -9.91 8.28 0.71
CA ILE A 110 -10.25 7.09 1.49
C ILE A 110 -10.66 7.49 2.90
N ASP A 111 -11.58 6.74 3.46
CA ASP A 111 -12.10 6.94 4.80
C ASP A 111 -11.83 5.70 5.64
N ILE A 112 -11.16 5.85 6.79
CA ILE A 112 -10.62 4.71 7.54
C ILE A 112 -11.46 4.42 8.78
N TRP A 113 -11.85 3.16 8.95
CA TRP A 113 -12.57 2.72 10.14
C TRP A 113 -11.71 2.88 11.40
N THR A 114 -12.20 3.63 12.40
CA THR A 114 -11.48 3.89 13.67
C THR A 114 -11.32 2.67 14.56
N GLY A 115 -12.13 1.63 14.34
CA GLY A 115 -12.18 0.46 15.22
C GLY A 115 -13.29 0.59 16.26
N SER A 116 -13.88 -0.55 16.64
CA SER A 116 -15.11 -0.69 17.44
C SER A 116 -16.42 -0.56 16.66
N SER A 117 -17.18 -1.66 16.63
CA SER A 117 -18.57 -1.68 16.15
C SER A 117 -19.58 -1.11 17.14
N THR A 118 -19.16 -0.91 18.40
CA THR A 118 -19.97 -0.19 19.39
C THR A 118 -19.74 1.31 19.23
N SER A 119 -20.83 2.04 19.01
CA SER A 119 -20.80 3.51 18.90
C SER A 119 -20.26 4.16 20.17
N GLY A 120 -19.19 4.94 20.02
CA GLY A 120 -18.65 5.83 21.05
C GLY A 120 -19.32 7.22 21.08
N GLY A 121 -20.32 7.46 20.22
CA GLY A 121 -20.98 8.75 20.07
C GLY A 121 -20.01 9.87 19.69
N ASP A 122 -20.29 11.09 20.15
CA ASP A 122 -19.51 12.30 19.86
C ASP A 122 -18.01 12.17 20.20
N ALA A 123 -17.64 11.34 21.18
CA ALA A 123 -16.24 11.13 21.54
C ALA A 123 -15.47 10.38 20.44
N GLN A 124 -16.13 9.45 19.74
CA GLN A 124 -15.55 8.76 18.60
C GLN A 124 -15.53 9.67 17.38
N ILE A 125 -16.55 10.52 17.17
CA ILE A 125 -16.55 11.55 16.12
C ILE A 125 -15.37 12.53 16.30
N GLN A 126 -15.13 12.99 17.53
CA GLN A 126 -13.96 13.84 17.79
C GLN A 126 -12.64 13.10 17.53
N CYS A 127 -12.59 11.78 17.77
CA CYS A 127 -11.41 10.98 17.43
C CYS A 127 -11.19 10.90 15.92
N GLU A 128 -12.25 10.77 15.13
CA GLU A 128 -12.19 10.77 13.67
C GLU A 128 -11.59 12.09 13.15
N ASP A 129 -12.06 13.21 13.69
CA ASP A 129 -11.52 14.55 13.40
C ASP A 129 -10.03 14.66 13.80
N ASP A 130 -9.67 14.20 15.01
CA ASP A 130 -8.30 14.31 15.53
C ASP A 130 -7.29 13.41 14.77
N LEU A 131 -7.75 12.28 14.22
CA LEU A 131 -6.94 11.37 13.40
C LEU A 131 -6.75 11.87 11.97
N THR A 132 -7.68 12.70 11.47
CA THR A 132 -7.70 13.18 10.08
C THR A 132 -6.50 14.11 9.82
N PRO A 133 -5.54 13.73 8.96
CA PRO A 133 -4.38 14.56 8.69
C PRO A 133 -4.70 15.76 7.77
N ASP A 134 -4.17 16.94 8.09
CA ASP A 134 -4.24 18.12 7.22
C ASP A 134 -3.65 17.90 5.82
N ASN A 135 -2.63 17.05 5.74
CA ASN A 135 -1.89 16.78 4.52
C ASN A 135 -2.23 15.43 3.90
N VAL A 136 -2.26 15.39 2.57
CA VAL A 136 -2.45 14.16 1.79
C VAL A 136 -1.36 13.12 2.06
N GLN A 137 -1.75 11.86 1.96
CA GLN A 137 -0.94 10.70 2.31
C GLN A 137 -0.55 9.88 1.07
N SER A 138 0.31 8.87 1.30
CA SER A 138 0.64 7.85 0.30
C SER A 138 0.04 6.51 0.68
N VAL A 139 -0.39 5.76 -0.33
CA VAL A 139 -0.94 4.40 -0.21
C VAL A 139 -0.09 3.45 -1.05
N ILE A 140 0.26 2.30 -0.51
CA ILE A 140 0.98 1.25 -1.24
C ILE A 140 -0.02 0.19 -1.69
N ARG A 141 -0.18 0.04 -3.01
CA ARG A 141 -1.01 -1.03 -3.61
C ARG A 141 -0.16 -2.27 -3.86
N SER A 142 -0.80 -3.43 -3.80
CA SER A 142 -0.13 -4.75 -3.85
C SER A 142 1.11 -4.82 -2.92
N PRO A 143 0.97 -4.46 -1.62
CA PRO A 143 2.10 -4.38 -0.71
C PRO A 143 2.67 -5.78 -0.40
N ALA A 144 3.96 -5.85 -0.06
CA ALA A 144 4.53 -7.04 0.57
C ALA A 144 3.78 -7.35 1.87
N THR A 145 3.67 -8.62 2.26
CA THR A 145 2.92 -9.05 3.47
C THR A 145 3.72 -8.89 4.77
N THR A 146 4.98 -8.47 4.68
CA THR A 146 5.96 -8.42 5.76
C THR A 146 6.34 -6.99 6.18
N LEU A 147 5.56 -5.98 5.79
CA LEU A 147 5.81 -4.60 6.21
C LEU A 147 5.57 -4.47 7.71
N ALA A 148 6.20 -3.48 8.34
CA ALA A 148 6.01 -3.21 9.76
C ALA A 148 4.54 -2.91 10.05
N VAL A 149 4.00 -3.47 11.13
CA VAL A 149 2.60 -3.26 11.52
C VAL A 149 2.52 -2.61 12.89
N ASN A 150 1.67 -1.60 13.02
CA ASN A 150 1.15 -1.14 14.30
C ASN A 150 -0.28 -1.66 14.48
N THR A 151 -0.52 -2.54 15.46
CA THR A 151 -1.85 -3.12 15.73
C THR A 151 -2.62 -2.40 16.83
N ALA A 152 -2.09 -1.30 17.38
CA ALA A 152 -2.83 -0.49 18.35
C ALA A 152 -4.18 -0.03 17.77
N ALA A 153 -5.21 0.01 18.61
CA ALA A 153 -6.51 0.53 18.21
C ALA A 153 -6.40 2.04 17.94
N LEU A 154 -7.15 2.57 16.97
CA LEU A 154 -7.25 4.03 16.79
C LEU A 154 -8.27 4.60 17.79
N TRP A 155 -9.36 3.84 17.99
CA TRP A 155 -10.36 4.04 19.03
C TRP A 155 -10.59 2.74 19.82
N ASP A 156 -10.45 2.78 21.14
CA ASP A 156 -10.64 1.60 22.03
C ASP A 156 -12.02 1.57 22.73
N GLY A 157 -12.90 2.51 22.39
CA GLY A 157 -14.18 2.74 23.06
C GLY A 157 -14.15 3.87 24.09
N THR A 158 -12.97 4.41 24.42
CA THR A 158 -12.82 5.50 25.40
C THR A 158 -11.72 6.49 25.01
N THR A 159 -10.64 6.01 24.41
CA THR A 159 -9.43 6.79 24.11
C THR A 159 -9.21 6.85 22.61
N CYS A 160 -8.88 8.03 22.13
CA CYS A 160 -8.37 8.24 20.77
C CYS A 160 -6.84 8.16 20.77
N HIS A 161 -6.27 7.28 19.95
CA HIS A 161 -4.83 7.02 19.91
C HIS A 161 -4.16 7.71 18.72
N THR A 162 -4.08 9.04 18.76
CA THR A 162 -3.42 9.83 17.71
C THR A 162 -1.90 9.63 17.69
N GLU A 163 -1.31 9.15 18.79
CA GLU A 163 0.11 8.80 18.89
C GLU A 163 0.53 7.63 17.98
N ASP A 164 -0.45 6.84 17.50
CA ASP A 164 -0.24 5.65 16.68
C ASP A 164 -0.33 5.91 15.18
N VAL A 165 -0.54 7.17 14.78
CA VAL A 165 -0.45 7.65 13.40
C VAL A 165 0.68 8.66 13.23
N TYR A 166 1.36 8.60 12.09
CA TYR A 166 2.57 9.36 11.79
C TYR A 166 2.36 10.25 10.56
N PRO A 167 1.48 11.26 10.59
CA PRO A 167 1.02 12.00 9.41
C PRO A 167 2.11 12.75 8.65
N THR A 168 3.27 12.97 9.27
CA THR A 168 4.46 13.57 8.66
C THR A 168 5.39 12.54 8.01
N TYR A 169 5.08 11.24 8.09
CA TYR A 169 5.87 10.17 7.51
C TYR A 169 5.90 10.29 5.99
N LYS A 170 7.10 10.50 5.44
CA LYS A 170 7.34 10.48 4.00
C LYS A 170 7.98 9.16 3.62
N VAL A 171 7.36 8.44 2.68
CA VAL A 171 7.97 7.26 2.06
C VAL A 171 9.23 7.72 1.31
N SER A 172 10.41 7.45 1.89
CA SER A 172 11.69 7.87 1.31
C SER A 172 11.92 7.22 -0.05
N SER A 173 12.74 7.82 -0.91
CA SER A 173 13.10 7.22 -2.20
C SER A 173 13.73 5.83 -2.04
N SER A 174 14.47 5.62 -0.94
CA SER A 174 15.03 4.30 -0.60
C SER A 174 13.96 3.29 -0.18
N GLU A 175 12.93 3.74 0.54
CA GLU A 175 11.78 2.92 0.93
C GLU A 175 10.97 2.55 -0.32
N ARG A 176 10.68 3.53 -1.19
CA ARG A 176 10.03 3.32 -2.50
C ARG A 176 10.79 2.29 -3.34
N LEU A 177 12.11 2.40 -3.38
CA LEU A 177 12.95 1.45 -4.11
C LEU A 177 12.94 0.05 -3.46
N ARG A 178 13.01 -0.05 -2.14
CA ARG A 178 12.89 -1.34 -1.42
C ARG A 178 11.53 -2.00 -1.66
N ILE A 179 10.45 -1.22 -1.62
CA ILE A 179 9.08 -1.65 -1.89
C ILE A 179 8.97 -2.19 -3.32
N LEU A 180 9.46 -1.44 -4.31
CA LEU A 180 9.48 -1.87 -5.72
C LEU A 180 10.28 -3.17 -5.91
N ILE A 181 11.49 -3.26 -5.32
CA ILE A 181 12.35 -4.45 -5.39
C ILE A 181 11.71 -5.66 -4.71
N SER A 182 10.98 -5.47 -3.61
CA SER A 182 10.30 -6.58 -2.91
C SER A 182 9.21 -7.26 -3.74
N SER A 183 8.63 -6.55 -4.72
CA SER A 183 7.67 -7.12 -5.68
C SER A 183 8.31 -7.84 -6.88
N LEU A 184 9.61 -7.64 -7.11
CA LEU A 184 10.36 -8.35 -8.14
C LEU A 184 10.69 -9.75 -7.61
N ASN A 185 9.79 -10.70 -7.88
CA ASN A 185 9.93 -12.10 -7.47
C ASN A 185 11.18 -12.76 -8.09
N THR A 186 12.36 -12.54 -7.52
CA THR A 186 13.59 -13.22 -7.93
C THR A 186 14.53 -13.41 -6.75
N ARG A 187 14.61 -14.65 -6.26
CA ARG A 187 15.66 -15.16 -5.36
C ARG A 187 17.11 -14.95 -5.88
N ARG A 188 17.30 -14.32 -7.05
CA ARG A 188 18.60 -14.07 -7.70
C ARG A 188 19.13 -12.64 -7.54
N PHE A 189 18.29 -11.67 -7.18
CA PHE A 189 18.72 -10.27 -7.03
C PHE A 189 19.29 -9.95 -5.63
N TYR A 190 18.79 -10.63 -4.60
CA TYR A 190 19.12 -10.32 -3.19
C TYR A 190 20.59 -10.54 -2.82
N THR A 191 21.28 -11.51 -3.43
CA THR A 191 22.69 -11.79 -3.11
C THR A 191 23.67 -10.73 -3.62
N HIS A 192 23.27 -9.86 -4.55
CA HIS A 192 24.14 -8.82 -5.10
C HIS A 192 23.89 -7.41 -4.55
N LEU A 193 22.69 -7.12 -4.03
CA LEU A 193 22.36 -5.76 -3.56
C LEU A 193 22.77 -5.52 -2.09
N GLU A 194 22.73 -6.55 -1.23
CA GLU A 194 23.23 -6.48 0.16
C GLU A 194 24.71 -6.05 0.20
N ALA A 195 25.52 -6.48 -0.79
CA ALA A 195 26.92 -6.11 -0.91
C ALA A 195 27.14 -4.61 -1.25
N ILE A 196 26.15 -3.95 -1.87
CA ILE A 196 26.23 -2.53 -2.25
C ILE A 196 25.78 -1.63 -1.09
N LEU A 197 24.81 -2.06 -0.27
CA LEU A 197 24.32 -1.28 0.86
C LEU A 197 25.19 -1.41 2.13
N HIS A 198 25.97 -2.48 2.28
CA HIS A 198 26.82 -2.69 3.48
C HIS A 198 28.23 -2.12 3.39
N HIS A 199 28.72 -1.71 2.22
CA HIS A 199 29.98 -0.98 2.14
C HIS A 199 29.75 0.52 2.39
N ARG A 200 29.99 0.92 3.64
CA ARG A 200 30.25 2.32 4.02
C ARG A 200 31.39 2.86 3.14
N CYS A 201 31.05 3.56 2.07
CA CYS A 201 31.91 4.64 1.60
C CYS A 201 31.61 5.84 2.50
N ASP A 202 32.57 6.22 3.32
CA ASP A 202 32.54 7.49 4.05
C ASP A 202 32.37 8.64 3.06
N TYR A 203 31.17 9.22 3.01
CA TYR A 203 30.89 10.40 2.20
C TYR A 203 31.29 11.65 2.99
N ASN A 204 32.50 12.14 2.72
CA ASN A 204 32.87 13.50 3.04
C ASN A 204 32.35 14.40 1.90
N LEU A 205 31.41 15.29 2.21
CA LEU A 205 30.87 16.30 1.31
C LEU A 205 31.97 17.27 0.89
N ASN A 206 32.55 17.05 -0.29
CA ASN A 206 33.15 18.14 -1.06
C ASN A 206 32.96 17.87 -2.55
N LEU A 207 32.34 18.85 -3.22
CA LEU A 207 32.13 18.87 -4.66
C LEU A 207 33.48 18.80 -5.39
N ASN A 208 33.84 17.61 -5.87
CA ASN A 208 34.61 17.32 -7.09
C ASN A 208 35.20 15.92 -6.99
N LEU A 209 34.61 14.94 -7.69
CA LEU A 209 35.22 13.63 -7.85
C LEU A 209 35.14 13.21 -9.33
N ASN A 210 36.24 13.43 -10.04
CA ASN A 210 36.62 12.68 -11.23
C ASN A 210 36.78 11.21 -10.84
N LEU A 211 35.94 10.33 -11.37
CA LEU A 211 36.11 8.89 -11.25
C LEU A 211 36.89 8.38 -12.46
N ASN A 212 38.16 8.04 -12.25
CA ASN A 212 38.97 7.29 -13.18
C ASN A 212 38.85 5.81 -12.81
N CYS A 213 37.82 5.12 -13.33
CA CYS A 213 37.71 3.67 -13.22
C CYS A 213 38.38 3.02 -14.44
N GLY A 214 39.48 2.31 -14.20
CA GLY A 214 40.22 1.58 -15.23
C GLY A 214 39.40 0.49 -15.91
N HIS A 215 39.77 0.25 -17.17
CA HIS A 215 39.22 -0.68 -18.16
C HIS A 215 38.35 -1.84 -17.65
N ILE A 216 37.11 -1.89 -18.17
CA ILE A 216 36.28 -3.10 -18.21
C ILE A 216 35.89 -3.35 -19.68
N ASP A 217 36.15 -4.58 -20.13
CA ASP A 217 35.98 -5.10 -21.49
C ASP A 217 34.53 -5.05 -22.02
N SER A 218 34.42 -5.03 -23.35
CA SER A 218 33.26 -4.64 -24.17
C SER A 218 32.12 -5.66 -24.31
N HIS A 219 31.69 -6.30 -23.22
CA HIS A 219 30.43 -7.06 -23.21
C HIS A 219 29.63 -6.74 -21.94
N LEU A 220 28.92 -5.61 -21.98
CA LEU A 220 28.04 -5.16 -20.90
C LEU A 220 26.67 -5.86 -21.06
N PRO A 221 26.20 -6.65 -20.08
CA PRO A 221 24.85 -7.19 -20.09
C PRO A 221 23.82 -6.11 -19.71
N ASP A 222 22.55 -6.35 -20.05
CA ASP A 222 21.38 -5.46 -19.84
C ASP A 222 21.24 -4.84 -18.43
N TRP A 223 21.96 -5.34 -17.43
CA TRP A 223 21.98 -4.76 -16.08
C TRP A 223 22.64 -3.37 -16.00
N LEU A 224 23.57 -3.01 -16.88
CA LEU A 224 24.14 -1.64 -16.88
C LEU A 224 23.14 -0.57 -17.34
N LEU A 225 22.18 -0.93 -18.20
CA LEU A 225 21.07 -0.04 -18.57
C LEU A 225 20.15 0.20 -17.37
N LEU A 226 19.98 -0.81 -16.51
CA LEU A 226 19.22 -0.70 -15.26
C LEU A 226 19.93 0.20 -14.23
N VAL A 227 21.26 0.07 -14.10
CA VAL A 227 22.08 0.96 -13.25
C VAL A 227 22.08 2.39 -13.79
N GLY A 228 22.07 2.57 -15.11
CA GLY A 228 21.92 3.88 -15.76
C GLY A 228 20.54 4.52 -15.54
N ALA A 229 19.46 3.73 -15.52
CA ALA A 229 18.12 4.19 -15.18
C ALA A 229 17.99 4.56 -13.69
N LEU A 230 18.57 3.75 -12.80
CA LEU A 230 18.71 4.04 -11.37
C LEU A 230 19.49 5.33 -11.11
N ARG A 231 20.56 5.59 -11.88
CA ARG A 231 21.33 6.84 -11.80
C ARG A 231 20.53 8.07 -12.24
N ARG A 232 19.64 7.97 -13.24
CA ARG A 232 18.75 9.09 -13.63
C ARG A 232 17.69 9.37 -12.58
N LEU A 233 17.14 8.34 -11.95
CA LEU A 233 16.18 8.49 -10.84
C LEU A 233 16.82 9.10 -9.58
N LEU A 234 18.10 8.85 -9.33
CA LEU A 234 18.84 9.39 -8.18
C LEU A 234 19.38 10.81 -8.38
N LEU A 235 19.46 11.31 -9.61
CA LEU A 235 20.02 12.63 -9.95
C LEU A 235 18.96 13.68 -10.34
N GLN A 236 17.68 13.33 -10.32
CA GLN A 236 16.58 14.28 -10.60
C GLN A 236 16.13 15.10 -9.38
N ASP A 237 16.68 14.83 -8.20
CA ASP A 237 16.36 15.53 -6.93
C ASP A 237 17.60 16.14 -6.24
N ILE A 238 18.58 16.65 -7.02
CA ILE A 238 19.52 17.68 -6.54
C ILE A 238 19.04 19.04 -7.06
#